data_AF-A0A936G115-F1
#
_entry.id   AF-A0A936G115-F1
#
_cell.length_a   1.000
_cell.length_b   1.000
_cell.length_c   1.000
_cell.angle_alpha   90.00
_cell.angle_beta   90.00
_cell.angle_gamma   90.00
#
_symmetry.space_group_name_H-M   'P 1'
#
loop_
_entity.id
_entity.type
_entity.pdbx_description
1 polymer ?
#
loop_
_entity_poly.entity_id
_entity_poly.type
_entity_poly.pdbx_seq_one_letter_code
_entity_poly.pdbx_strand_id
1 'polypeptide(L)'
;MGAGSEVLGLDDEMSRDHDWGLRLQLFVPDADVTHLLSMLDKRLPNQFRGHPVRFGFSGDPAVRLRIDVQTVDSLLATRLGFDPRRAPSAMDWLSLTGQAVLEITAGEVFRDDLGDLTSLREALSWYPEEVWRHVIACDWQRIDQELPLMQRAGDRGDDLGSRVIAARLVDTTMHLGFLLCRRWAPYPKWRGTLFTRLPLPSEVAPALSHTLLATTWQERAACLSTALDALADHQGRHGIPTSWPACVPFHDRPYGHVDDSMVPRLLDSIRDPAVRTLPAGLGSIEQRSDNVDLLTRATHRRAALTQSLRSTDT
;
A
#
# COMPACT_ATOMS: atom_id res chain seq x y z
N MET A 1 -5.58 12.98 10.30
CA MET A 1 -6.09 12.08 9.24
C MET A 1 -6.18 12.84 7.92
N GLY A 2 -6.17 12.13 6.79
CA GLY A 2 -6.26 12.68 5.44
C GLY A 2 -5.09 12.31 4.53
N ALA A 3 -5.18 12.75 3.27
CA ALA A 3 -4.29 12.35 2.17
C ALA A 3 -3.01 13.19 2.02
N GLY A 4 -2.86 14.27 2.79
CA GLY A 4 -1.74 15.20 2.65
C GLY A 4 -0.42 14.67 3.23
N SER A 5 0.70 15.23 2.77
CA SER A 5 2.05 14.89 3.21
C SER A 5 2.26 15.09 4.71
N GLU A 6 1.58 16.06 5.31
CA GLU A 6 1.65 16.37 6.74
C GLU A 6 1.19 15.21 7.62
N VAL A 7 0.26 14.38 7.11
CA VAL A 7 -0.24 13.21 7.84
C VAL A 7 0.84 12.13 7.98
N LEU A 8 1.81 12.10 7.07
CA LEU A 8 2.94 11.16 7.10
C LEU A 8 4.24 11.80 7.63
N GLY A 9 4.22 13.09 7.98
CA GLY A 9 5.42 13.85 8.34
C GLY A 9 6.41 13.95 7.19
N LEU A 10 5.90 14.14 5.97
CA LEU A 10 6.67 14.26 4.73
C LEU A 10 6.43 15.62 4.04
N ASP A 11 5.81 16.57 4.74
CA ASP A 11 5.62 17.93 4.27
C ASP A 11 6.90 18.74 4.40
N ASP A 12 7.05 19.70 3.50
CA ASP A 12 8.18 20.62 3.40
C ASP A 12 7.67 22.05 3.15
N GLU A 13 8.59 23.01 2.98
CA GLU A 13 8.22 24.39 2.69
C GLU A 13 7.42 24.54 1.40
N MET A 14 7.70 23.70 0.38
CA MET A 14 6.98 23.69 -0.88
C MET A 14 5.54 23.24 -0.71
N SER A 15 5.26 22.30 0.20
CA SER A 15 3.92 21.77 0.49
C SER A 15 2.89 22.83 0.94
N ARG A 16 3.30 24.10 1.12
CA ARG A 16 2.42 25.22 1.44
C ARG A 16 1.86 25.95 0.21
N ASP A 17 2.28 25.60 -1.00
CA ASP A 17 1.91 26.27 -2.24
C ASP A 17 0.51 25.89 -2.76
N HIS A 18 -0.05 24.78 -2.32
CA HIS A 18 -1.44 24.34 -2.58
C HIS A 18 -2.00 23.55 -1.39
N ASP A 19 -3.33 23.45 -1.31
CA ASP A 19 -4.06 22.59 -0.36
C ASP A 19 -3.68 22.78 1.12
N TRP A 20 -3.18 23.98 1.44
CA TRP A 20 -2.52 24.25 2.70
C TRP A 20 -3.26 25.26 3.57
N GLY A 21 -3.37 24.91 4.84
CA GLY A 21 -3.90 25.74 5.92
C GLY A 21 -4.18 24.89 7.15
N LEU A 22 -4.69 25.54 8.20
CA LEU A 22 -5.07 24.85 9.43
C LEU A 22 -6.37 24.07 9.20
N ARG A 23 -6.25 22.75 9.35
CA ARG A 23 -7.35 21.79 9.18
C ARG A 23 -7.41 20.84 10.36
N LEU A 24 -8.63 20.47 10.71
CA LEU A 24 -8.93 19.48 11.73
C LEU A 24 -10.09 18.62 11.22
N GLN A 25 -10.20 17.41 11.75
CA GLN A 25 -11.38 16.57 11.54
C GLN A 25 -12.06 16.37 12.89
N LEU A 26 -13.36 16.60 12.92
CA LEU A 26 -14.22 16.40 14.08
C LEU A 26 -15.18 15.27 13.75
N PHE A 27 -15.12 14.21 14.57
CA PHE A 27 -16.00 13.06 14.46
C PHE A 27 -17.10 13.17 15.51
N VAL A 28 -18.34 13.25 15.05
CA VAL A 28 -19.52 13.51 15.90
C VAL A 28 -20.70 12.64 15.48
N PRO A 29 -21.72 12.46 16.35
CA PRO A 29 -22.98 11.85 15.95
C PRO A 29 -23.63 12.62 14.79
N ASP A 30 -24.39 11.90 13.95
CA ASP A 30 -25.00 12.46 12.74
C ASP A 30 -25.87 13.69 13.03
N ALA A 31 -26.63 13.66 14.13
CA ALA A 31 -27.50 14.74 14.58
C ALA A 31 -26.75 16.08 14.82
N ASP A 32 -25.45 16.04 15.13
CA ASP A 32 -24.65 17.22 15.47
C ASP A 32 -23.92 17.82 14.27
N VAL A 33 -23.75 17.06 13.17
CA VAL A 33 -22.90 17.42 12.03
C VAL A 33 -23.28 18.78 11.45
N THR A 34 -24.56 18.97 11.11
CA THR A 34 -25.03 20.19 10.43
C THR A 34 -24.95 21.41 11.35
N HIS A 35 -25.33 21.26 12.61
CA HIS A 35 -25.28 22.36 13.58
C HIS A 35 -23.84 22.82 13.83
N LEU A 36 -22.92 21.88 14.05
CA LEU A 36 -21.52 22.19 14.32
C LEU A 36 -20.82 22.81 13.11
N LEU A 37 -21.07 22.32 11.90
CA LEU A 37 -20.56 22.96 10.68
C LEU A 37 -21.00 24.43 10.59
N SER A 38 -22.30 24.70 10.79
CA SER A 38 -22.81 26.08 10.75
C SER A 38 -22.22 26.95 11.86
N MET A 39 -22.04 26.40 13.06
CA MET A 39 -21.47 27.10 14.20
C MET A 39 -20.00 27.45 13.95
N LEU A 40 -19.19 26.49 13.49
CA LEU A 40 -17.77 26.68 13.19
C LEU A 40 -17.58 27.69 12.06
N ASP A 41 -18.37 27.59 10.99
CA ASP A 41 -18.27 28.51 9.85
C ASP A 41 -18.59 29.96 10.26
N LYS A 42 -19.56 30.16 11.16
CA LYS A 42 -19.91 31.50 11.67
C LYS A 42 -18.91 32.05 12.69
N ARG A 43 -18.32 31.19 13.52
CA ARG A 43 -17.56 31.62 14.72
C ARG A 43 -16.05 31.58 14.57
N LEU A 44 -15.51 30.72 13.70
CA LEU A 44 -14.06 30.63 13.55
C LEU A 44 -13.50 31.84 12.81
N PRO A 45 -12.38 32.42 13.29
CA PRO A 45 -11.71 33.51 12.59
C PRO A 45 -11.19 33.03 11.23
N ASN A 46 -10.89 33.94 10.30
CA ASN A 46 -10.29 33.56 9.01
C ASN A 46 -8.86 33.02 9.13
N GLN A 47 -8.18 33.36 10.22
CA GLN A 47 -6.81 32.93 10.51
C GLN A 47 -6.65 32.61 12.01
N PHE A 48 -5.75 31.68 12.32
CA PHE A 48 -5.28 31.41 13.66
C PHE A 48 -3.75 31.36 13.66
N ARG A 49 -3.11 32.14 14.55
CA ARG A 49 -1.64 32.31 14.60
C ARG A 49 -1.00 32.64 13.24
N GLY A 50 -1.67 33.46 12.44
CA GLY A 50 -1.19 33.89 11.11
C GLY A 50 -1.38 32.87 10.00
N HIS A 51 -2.06 31.75 10.25
CA HIS A 51 -2.32 30.72 9.25
C HIS A 51 -3.81 30.64 8.90
N PRO A 52 -4.18 30.43 7.62
CA PRO A 52 -5.57 30.41 7.18
C PRO A 52 -6.29 29.17 7.70
N VAL A 53 -7.58 29.30 8.05
CA VAL A 53 -8.48 28.16 8.30
C VAL A 53 -9.48 27.95 7.15
N ARG A 54 -9.58 28.96 6.26
CA ARG A 54 -10.40 28.93 5.04
C ARG A 54 -9.49 29.04 3.83
N PHE A 55 -9.52 28.05 2.94
CA PHE A 55 -8.68 28.00 1.74
C PHE A 55 -9.31 27.11 0.66
N GLY A 56 -8.89 27.28 -0.59
CA GLY A 56 -9.27 26.42 -1.70
C GLY A 56 -8.50 25.10 -1.67
N PHE A 57 -9.07 24.04 -2.26
CA PHE A 57 -8.43 22.75 -2.42
C PHE A 57 -8.32 22.40 -3.91
N SER A 58 -7.40 21.53 -4.29
CA SER A 58 -7.31 20.94 -5.62
C SER A 58 -8.62 20.20 -5.92
N GLY A 59 -9.28 20.57 -7.02
CA GLY A 59 -10.61 20.07 -7.37
C GLY A 59 -11.78 20.80 -6.70
N ASP A 60 -11.51 21.71 -5.77
CA ASP A 60 -12.51 22.57 -5.12
C ASP A 60 -11.90 23.93 -4.74
N PRO A 61 -11.76 24.86 -5.71
CA PRO A 61 -11.05 26.11 -5.51
C PRO A 61 -11.78 27.09 -4.58
N ALA A 62 -13.00 26.77 -4.15
CA ALA A 62 -13.77 27.64 -3.26
C ALA A 62 -13.06 27.81 -1.92
N VAL A 63 -12.84 29.07 -1.53
CA VAL A 63 -12.28 29.42 -0.22
C VAL A 63 -13.38 29.26 0.83
N ARG A 64 -13.32 28.16 1.57
CA ARG A 64 -14.27 27.82 2.64
C ARG A 64 -13.54 27.20 3.81
N LEU A 65 -14.22 27.10 4.96
CA LEU A 65 -13.69 26.42 6.13
C LEU A 65 -13.28 24.98 5.79
N ARG A 66 -12.03 24.62 6.10
CA ARG A 66 -11.45 23.28 5.89
C ARG A 66 -11.31 22.51 7.20
N ILE A 67 -12.34 22.61 8.03
CA ILE A 67 -12.54 21.72 9.17
C ILE A 67 -13.67 20.78 8.80
N ASP A 68 -13.33 19.51 8.67
CA ASP A 68 -14.31 18.49 8.33
C ASP A 68 -15.05 18.09 9.61
N VAL A 69 -16.38 18.15 9.58
CA VAL A 69 -17.23 17.58 10.62
C VAL A 69 -18.03 16.47 9.98
N GLN A 70 -17.86 15.25 10.47
CA GLN A 70 -18.48 14.07 9.88
C GLN A 70 -18.66 12.96 10.92
N THR A 71 -19.41 11.92 10.58
CA THR A 71 -19.44 10.70 11.38
C THR A 71 -18.24 9.81 11.02
N VAL A 72 -17.86 8.90 11.94
CA VAL A 72 -16.88 7.85 11.62
C VAL A 72 -17.40 6.98 10.48
N ASP A 73 -18.69 6.65 10.47
CA ASP A 73 -19.31 5.84 9.42
C ASP A 73 -19.19 6.49 8.03
N SER A 74 -19.35 7.82 7.93
CA SER A 74 -19.16 8.57 6.68
C SER A 74 -17.72 8.51 6.18
N LEU A 75 -16.75 8.64 7.09
CA LEU A 75 -15.33 8.46 6.77
C LEU A 75 -15.07 7.06 6.21
N LEU A 76 -15.56 6.02 6.90
CA LEU A 76 -15.36 4.63 6.51
C LEU A 76 -16.00 4.31 5.16
N ALA A 77 -17.24 4.75 4.94
CA ALA A 77 -17.93 4.58 3.65
C ALA A 77 -17.14 5.21 2.50
N THR A 78 -16.57 6.40 2.72
CA THR A 78 -15.81 7.13 1.70
C THR A 78 -14.42 6.54 1.47
N ARG A 79 -13.69 6.21 2.53
CA ARG A 79 -12.27 5.84 2.48
C ARG A 79 -12.03 4.35 2.31
N LEU A 80 -12.89 3.49 2.86
CA LEU A 80 -12.70 2.04 2.84
C LEU A 80 -13.84 1.32 2.11
N GLY A 81 -15.08 1.84 2.22
CA GLY A 81 -16.29 1.22 1.70
C GLY A 81 -16.81 0.06 2.56
N PHE A 82 -16.26 -0.12 3.76
CA PHE A 82 -16.70 -1.07 4.79
C PHE A 82 -16.17 -0.63 6.17
N ASP A 83 -16.66 -1.24 7.24
CA ASP A 83 -16.18 -1.02 8.61
C ASP A 83 -15.25 -2.18 9.05
N PRO A 84 -13.94 -1.94 9.26
CA PRO A 84 -12.99 -2.99 9.64
C PRO A 84 -13.25 -3.54 11.04
N ARG A 85 -14.09 -2.89 11.86
CA ARG A 85 -14.47 -3.33 13.21
C ARG A 85 -15.57 -4.40 13.19
N ARG A 86 -16.24 -4.61 12.04
CA ARG A 86 -17.43 -5.46 11.92
C ARG A 86 -17.17 -6.76 11.16
N ALA A 87 -16.10 -7.48 11.54
CA ALA A 87 -15.70 -8.75 10.94
C ALA A 87 -15.59 -8.71 9.39
N PRO A 88 -14.70 -7.87 8.83
CA PRO A 88 -14.50 -7.75 7.39
C PRO A 88 -14.11 -9.09 6.73
N SER A 89 -14.62 -9.32 5.52
CA SER A 89 -14.26 -10.47 4.69
C SER A 89 -12.84 -10.33 4.12
N ALA A 90 -12.26 -11.42 3.63
CA ALA A 90 -10.99 -11.37 2.91
C ALA A 90 -11.04 -10.42 1.71
N MET A 91 -12.17 -10.35 1.01
CA MET A 91 -12.37 -9.42 -0.11
C MET A 91 -12.39 -7.96 0.31
N ASP A 92 -12.91 -7.65 1.50
CA ASP A 92 -12.86 -6.30 2.06
C ASP A 92 -11.40 -5.90 2.30
N TRP A 93 -10.60 -6.78 2.89
CA TRP A 93 -9.17 -6.55 3.08
C TRP A 93 -8.40 -6.37 1.78
N LEU A 94 -8.65 -7.22 0.78
CA LEU A 94 -8.01 -7.08 -0.53
C LEU A 94 -8.42 -5.78 -1.26
N SER A 95 -9.53 -5.15 -0.87
CA SER A 95 -9.98 -3.86 -1.44
C SER A 95 -9.23 -2.65 -0.90
N LEU A 96 -8.45 -2.84 0.16
CA LEU A 96 -7.65 -1.78 0.73
C LEU A 96 -6.42 -1.45 -0.14
N THR A 97 -6.05 -0.19 -0.12
CA THR A 97 -4.71 0.26 -0.48
C THR A 97 -4.02 0.72 0.80
N GLY A 98 -2.71 0.55 0.89
CA GLY A 98 -1.96 1.02 2.05
C GLY A 98 -2.16 2.52 2.29
N GLN A 99 -2.22 3.32 1.22
CA GLN A 99 -2.50 4.76 1.31
C GLN A 99 -3.85 5.05 2.00
N ALA A 100 -4.94 4.36 1.62
CA ALA A 100 -6.24 4.62 2.24
C ALA A 100 -6.27 4.27 3.74
N VAL A 101 -5.50 3.26 4.15
CA VAL A 101 -5.35 2.92 5.57
C VAL A 101 -4.51 3.98 6.29
N LEU A 102 -3.42 4.43 5.69
CA LEU A 102 -2.55 5.48 6.25
C LEU A 102 -3.29 6.81 6.44
N GLU A 103 -4.23 7.16 5.55
CA GLU A 103 -5.05 8.36 5.70
C GLU A 103 -5.86 8.37 7.01
N ILE A 104 -6.23 7.19 7.51
CA ILE A 104 -6.95 7.00 8.77
C ILE A 104 -5.97 6.83 9.94
N THR A 105 -4.87 6.10 9.73
CA THR A 105 -4.05 5.59 10.83
C THR A 105 -2.79 6.40 11.12
N ALA A 106 -2.27 7.21 10.20
CA ALA A 106 -0.98 7.88 10.40
C ALA A 106 -1.08 9.23 11.11
N GLY A 107 -2.21 9.93 10.96
CA GLY A 107 -2.38 11.26 11.54
C GLY A 107 -2.54 11.26 13.05
N GLU A 108 -2.18 12.40 13.67
CA GLU A 108 -2.35 12.61 15.11
C GLU A 108 -3.84 12.63 15.52
N VAL A 109 -4.13 12.06 16.69
CA VAL A 109 -5.44 12.08 17.34
C VAL A 109 -5.29 12.90 18.61
N PHE A 110 -5.84 14.11 18.61
CA PHE A 110 -5.75 15.03 19.76
C PHE A 110 -6.71 14.67 20.90
N ARG A 111 -7.85 14.05 20.56
CA ARG A 111 -8.90 13.66 21.51
C ARG A 111 -9.78 12.57 20.91
N ASP A 112 -10.12 11.56 21.71
CA ASP A 112 -10.97 10.43 21.35
C ASP A 112 -11.71 9.89 22.58
N ASP A 113 -12.71 10.64 23.04
CA ASP A 113 -13.38 10.34 24.32
C ASP A 113 -14.19 9.04 24.29
N LEU A 114 -14.73 8.68 23.11
CA LEU A 114 -15.55 7.48 22.92
C LEU A 114 -14.71 6.24 22.55
N GLY A 115 -13.44 6.42 22.19
CA GLY A 115 -12.54 5.34 21.77
C GLY A 115 -12.80 4.83 20.35
N ASP A 116 -13.69 5.47 19.58
CA ASP A 116 -14.05 5.04 18.23
C ASP A 116 -12.86 5.10 17.26
N LEU A 117 -12.05 6.15 17.35
CA LEU A 117 -10.87 6.31 16.49
C LEU A 117 -9.76 5.35 16.89
N THR A 118 -9.58 5.13 18.19
CA THR A 118 -8.63 4.17 18.74
C THR A 118 -8.99 2.76 18.27
N SER A 119 -10.24 2.33 18.47
CA SER A 119 -10.73 1.03 18.01
C SER A 119 -10.61 0.87 16.50
N LEU A 120 -10.90 1.92 15.73
CA LEU A 120 -10.72 1.91 14.28
C LEU A 120 -9.25 1.72 13.86
N ARG A 121 -8.31 2.42 14.51
CA ARG A 121 -6.87 2.30 14.21
C ARG A 121 -6.32 0.94 14.61
N GLU A 122 -6.79 0.37 15.72
CA GLU A 122 -6.46 -1.00 16.13
C GLU A 122 -6.95 -2.02 15.11
N ALA A 123 -8.20 -1.87 14.65
CA ALA A 123 -8.78 -2.74 13.61
C ALA A 123 -8.04 -2.64 12.27
N LEU A 124 -7.35 -1.53 11.99
CA LEU A 124 -6.54 -1.31 10.79
C LEU A 124 -5.03 -1.48 11.02
N SER A 125 -4.63 -2.00 12.19
CA SER A 125 -3.21 -2.14 12.55
C SER A 125 -2.46 -3.03 11.55
N TRP A 126 -3.08 -4.12 11.11
CA TRP A 126 -2.56 -4.98 10.05
C TRP A 126 -3.65 -5.87 9.43
N TYR A 127 -3.30 -6.52 8.32
CA TYR A 127 -4.10 -7.60 7.73
C TYR A 127 -4.33 -8.76 8.73
N PRO A 128 -5.46 -9.47 8.62
CA PRO A 128 -5.59 -10.80 9.18
C PRO A 128 -4.48 -11.70 8.65
N GLU A 129 -3.93 -12.55 9.52
CA GLU A 129 -2.73 -13.33 9.26
C GLU A 129 -2.80 -14.14 7.95
N GLU A 130 -3.94 -14.73 7.62
CA GLU A 130 -4.09 -15.56 6.43
C GLU A 130 -4.22 -14.75 5.14
N VAL A 131 -4.89 -13.59 5.19
CA VAL A 131 -4.93 -12.63 4.08
C VAL A 131 -3.53 -12.07 3.82
N TRP A 132 -2.78 -11.79 4.89
CA TRP A 132 -1.39 -11.34 4.81
C TRP A 132 -0.49 -12.36 4.08
N ARG A 133 -0.59 -13.64 4.42
CA ARG A 133 0.13 -14.72 3.71
C ARG A 133 -0.26 -14.79 2.24
N HIS A 134 -1.54 -14.63 1.92
CA HIS A 134 -2.02 -14.61 0.54
C HIS A 134 -1.42 -13.45 -0.26
N VAL A 135 -1.39 -12.22 0.28
CA VAL A 135 -0.81 -11.07 -0.44
C VAL A 135 0.71 -11.17 -0.57
N ILE A 136 1.43 -11.76 0.41
CA ILE A 136 2.86 -12.09 0.28
C ILE A 136 3.09 -13.08 -0.87
N ALA A 137 2.29 -14.16 -0.93
CA ALA A 137 2.39 -15.15 -2.00
C ALA A 137 2.17 -14.52 -3.38
N CYS A 138 1.26 -13.56 -3.49
CA CYS A 138 0.99 -12.85 -4.73
C CYS A 138 2.18 -11.98 -5.18
N ASP A 139 2.90 -11.31 -4.27
CA ASP A 139 4.12 -10.58 -4.65
C ASP A 139 5.22 -11.51 -5.13
N TRP A 140 5.48 -12.62 -4.43
CA TRP A 140 6.44 -13.63 -4.89
C TRP A 140 6.09 -14.18 -6.28
N GLN A 141 4.81 -14.47 -6.51
CA GLN A 141 4.34 -14.95 -7.81
C GLN A 141 4.52 -13.89 -8.91
N ARG A 142 4.25 -12.61 -8.63
CA ARG A 142 4.46 -11.51 -9.59
C ARG A 142 5.94 -11.31 -9.92
N ILE A 143 6.81 -11.44 -8.91
CA ILE A 143 8.26 -11.40 -9.11
C ILE A 143 8.70 -12.55 -10.02
N ASP A 144 8.24 -13.77 -9.73
CA ASP A 144 8.58 -14.95 -10.54
C ASP A 144 8.16 -14.83 -12.01
N GLN A 145 6.95 -14.32 -12.25
CA GLN A 145 6.40 -14.15 -13.60
C GLN A 145 7.24 -13.21 -14.48
N GLU A 146 7.91 -12.22 -13.91
CA GLU A 146 8.68 -11.23 -14.66
C GLU A 146 10.21 -11.41 -14.57
N LEU A 147 10.72 -12.08 -13.54
CA LEU A 147 12.17 -12.20 -13.29
C LEU A 147 12.94 -12.85 -14.46
N PRO A 148 12.49 -13.98 -15.05
CA PRO A 148 13.12 -14.54 -16.24
C PRO A 148 12.97 -13.64 -17.47
N LEU A 149 11.89 -12.85 -17.56
CA LEU A 149 11.63 -11.94 -18.69
C LEU A 149 12.62 -10.77 -18.71
N MET A 150 12.92 -10.19 -17.55
CA MET A 150 13.95 -9.14 -17.39
C MET A 150 15.29 -9.60 -17.96
N GLN A 151 15.72 -10.80 -17.56
CA GLN A 151 17.00 -11.37 -17.95
C GLN A 151 17.03 -11.72 -19.43
N ARG A 152 15.95 -12.34 -19.93
CA ARG A 152 15.84 -12.72 -21.34
C ARG A 152 15.78 -11.52 -22.28
N ALA A 153 15.10 -10.43 -21.91
CA ALA A 153 15.10 -9.20 -22.71
C ALA A 153 16.54 -8.67 -22.85
N GLY A 154 17.28 -8.60 -21.75
CA GLY A 154 18.67 -8.16 -21.73
C GLY A 154 19.60 -9.07 -22.54
N ASP A 155 19.43 -10.39 -22.43
CA ASP A 155 20.20 -11.36 -23.20
C ASP A 155 19.95 -11.27 -24.71
N ARG A 156 18.79 -10.76 -25.13
CA ARG A 156 18.48 -10.46 -26.54
C ARG A 156 18.97 -9.09 -27.01
N GLY A 157 19.68 -8.35 -26.15
CA GLY A 157 20.18 -7.01 -26.44
C GLY A 157 19.14 -5.90 -26.26
N ASP A 158 17.95 -6.20 -25.72
CA ASP A 158 16.95 -5.20 -25.37
C ASP A 158 17.19 -4.69 -23.94
N ASP A 159 18.18 -3.80 -23.79
CA ASP A 159 18.49 -3.21 -22.49
C ASP A 159 17.34 -2.34 -21.97
N LEU A 160 16.65 -1.59 -22.84
CA LEU A 160 15.53 -0.74 -22.44
C LEU A 160 14.37 -1.58 -21.87
N GLY A 161 13.94 -2.62 -22.58
CA GLY A 161 12.89 -3.52 -22.12
C GLY A 161 13.28 -4.19 -20.81
N SER A 162 14.52 -4.65 -20.69
CA SER A 162 15.04 -5.23 -19.46
C SER A 162 15.04 -4.24 -18.28
N ARG A 163 15.36 -2.95 -18.49
CA ARG A 163 15.25 -1.91 -17.44
C ARG A 163 13.81 -1.63 -17.03
N VAL A 164 12.88 -1.58 -17.98
CA VAL A 164 11.46 -1.37 -17.68
C VAL A 164 10.92 -2.50 -16.81
N ILE A 165 11.25 -3.76 -17.14
CA ILE A 165 10.87 -4.92 -16.32
C ILE A 165 11.57 -4.85 -14.95
N ALA A 166 12.85 -4.48 -14.90
CA ALA A 166 13.59 -4.31 -13.64
C ALA A 166 12.92 -3.28 -12.72
N ALA A 167 12.42 -2.16 -13.25
CA ALA A 167 11.71 -1.16 -12.46
C ALA A 167 10.42 -1.71 -11.83
N ARG A 168 9.66 -2.53 -12.57
CA ARG A 168 8.44 -3.18 -12.03
C ARG A 168 8.77 -4.23 -10.97
N LEU A 169 9.84 -5.01 -11.18
CA LEU A 169 10.33 -5.97 -10.20
C LEU A 169 10.80 -5.29 -8.91
N VAL A 170 11.55 -4.18 -9.03
CA VAL A 170 11.97 -3.37 -7.88
C VAL A 170 10.76 -2.83 -7.13
N ASP A 171 9.76 -2.30 -7.84
CA ASP A 171 8.53 -1.78 -7.21
C ASP A 171 7.76 -2.87 -6.45
N THR A 172 7.61 -4.05 -7.05
CA THR A 172 6.98 -5.22 -6.42
C THR A 172 7.78 -5.70 -5.21
N THR A 173 9.11 -5.71 -5.31
CA THR A 173 10.01 -6.10 -4.21
C THR A 173 9.96 -5.10 -3.06
N MET A 174 9.80 -3.81 -3.35
CA MET A 174 9.57 -2.80 -2.32
C MET A 174 8.23 -3.02 -1.60
N HIS A 175 7.16 -3.33 -2.35
CA HIS A 175 5.86 -3.67 -1.78
C HIS A 175 5.94 -4.91 -0.87
N LEU A 176 6.66 -5.96 -1.29
CA LEU A 176 6.93 -7.13 -0.46
C LEU A 176 7.63 -6.73 0.85
N GLY A 177 8.63 -5.84 0.81
CA GLY A 177 9.29 -5.35 2.02
C GLY A 177 8.34 -4.65 3.00
N PHE A 178 7.38 -3.85 2.49
CA PHE A 178 6.31 -3.26 3.32
C PHE A 178 5.43 -4.34 3.96
N LEU A 179 5.02 -5.36 3.21
CA LEU A 179 4.23 -6.47 3.72
C LEU A 179 4.97 -7.24 4.81
N LEU A 180 6.25 -7.57 4.59
CA LEU A 180 7.06 -8.33 5.55
C LEU A 180 7.30 -7.55 6.86
N CYS A 181 7.43 -6.23 6.77
CA CYS A 181 7.57 -5.35 7.93
C CYS A 181 6.24 -5.03 8.63
N ARG A 182 5.11 -5.54 8.14
CA ARG A 182 3.77 -5.17 8.60
C ARG A 182 3.55 -3.65 8.62
N ARG A 183 3.87 -3.01 7.49
CA ARG A 183 3.68 -1.57 7.26
C ARG A 183 2.87 -1.35 6.00
N TRP A 184 1.86 -0.49 6.09
CA TRP A 184 1.06 -0.09 4.94
C TRP A 184 1.91 0.73 3.96
N ALA A 185 1.89 0.37 2.68
CA ALA A 185 2.64 1.10 1.65
C ALA A 185 1.96 2.44 1.32
N PRO A 186 2.70 3.55 1.23
CA PRO A 186 2.13 4.85 0.85
C PRO A 186 1.94 4.96 -0.67
N TYR A 187 1.32 6.07 -1.09
CA TYR A 187 1.29 6.50 -2.48
C TYR A 187 2.72 6.58 -3.09
N PRO A 188 2.92 6.33 -4.40
CA PRO A 188 4.25 6.16 -5.01
C PRO A 188 5.26 7.28 -4.72
N LYS A 189 4.81 8.54 -4.63
CA LYS A 189 5.66 9.70 -4.29
C LYS A 189 6.50 9.48 -3.03
N TRP A 190 5.95 8.82 -2.02
CA TRP A 190 6.57 8.65 -0.71
C TRP A 190 7.14 7.26 -0.47
N ARG A 191 6.93 6.33 -1.41
CA ARG A 191 7.27 4.92 -1.27
C ARG A 191 8.75 4.71 -1.00
N GLY A 192 9.62 5.31 -1.81
CA GLY A 192 11.08 5.25 -1.60
C GLY A 192 11.52 5.76 -0.24
N THR A 193 11.02 6.94 0.16
CA THR A 193 11.37 7.58 1.44
C THR A 193 10.91 6.78 2.65
N LEU A 194 9.74 6.15 2.60
CA LEU A 194 9.27 5.32 3.72
C LEU A 194 9.87 3.91 3.69
N PHE A 195 10.22 3.39 2.50
CA PHE A 195 10.88 2.09 2.37
C PHE A 195 12.25 2.07 3.06
N THR A 196 13.03 3.15 2.96
CA THR A 196 14.34 3.26 3.63
C THR A 196 14.23 3.35 5.17
N ARG A 197 13.03 3.56 5.71
CA ARG A 197 12.76 3.57 7.17
C ARG A 197 12.30 2.20 7.69
N LEU A 198 12.11 1.21 6.82
CA LEU A 198 11.68 -0.13 7.22
C LEU A 198 12.82 -0.87 7.95
N PRO A 199 12.51 -1.71 8.95
CA PRO A 199 13.49 -2.51 9.68
C PRO A 199 13.92 -3.76 8.88
N LEU A 200 14.29 -3.57 7.61
CA LEU A 200 14.80 -4.61 6.71
C LEU A 200 16.32 -4.77 6.86
N PRO A 201 16.89 -5.90 6.39
CA PRO A 201 18.34 -6.02 6.24
C PRO A 201 18.92 -4.85 5.44
N SER A 202 20.07 -4.33 5.88
CA SER A 202 20.62 -3.06 5.36
C SER A 202 21.06 -3.14 3.90
N GLU A 203 21.28 -4.35 3.38
CA GLU A 203 21.63 -4.65 2.01
C GLU A 203 20.45 -4.52 1.02
N VAL A 204 19.20 -4.61 1.47
CA VAL A 204 18.02 -4.67 0.58
C VAL A 204 17.90 -3.39 -0.27
N ALA A 205 17.84 -2.22 0.37
CA ALA A 205 17.66 -0.96 -0.36
C ALA A 205 18.83 -0.63 -1.32
N PRO A 206 20.11 -0.78 -0.94
CA PRO A 206 21.23 -0.67 -1.87
C PRO A 206 21.15 -1.64 -3.04
N ALA A 207 20.78 -2.91 -2.81
CA ALA A 207 20.67 -3.91 -3.87
C ALA A 207 19.56 -3.57 -4.89
N LEU A 208 18.42 -3.06 -4.43
CA LEU A 208 17.36 -2.57 -5.32
C LEU A 208 17.81 -1.34 -6.13
N SER A 209 18.54 -0.41 -5.51
CA SER A 209 19.12 0.75 -6.21
C SER A 209 20.12 0.31 -7.29
N HIS A 210 21.03 -0.60 -6.96
CA HIS A 210 22.01 -1.14 -7.91
C HIS A 210 21.35 -1.92 -9.06
N THR A 211 20.21 -2.57 -8.81
CA THR A 211 19.39 -3.20 -9.86
C THR A 211 18.95 -2.17 -10.91
N LEU A 212 18.60 -0.94 -10.53
CA LEU A 212 18.19 0.09 -11.49
C LEU A 212 19.39 0.74 -12.20
N LEU A 213 20.53 0.83 -11.51
CA LEU A 213 21.74 1.47 -12.02
C LEU A 213 22.60 0.57 -12.92
N ALA A 214 22.49 -0.75 -12.76
CA ALA A 214 23.30 -1.71 -13.50
C ALA A 214 23.22 -1.52 -15.03
N THR A 215 24.35 -1.74 -15.69
CA THR A 215 24.50 -1.53 -17.15
C THR A 215 24.34 -2.82 -17.94
N THR A 216 24.44 -3.97 -17.27
CA THR A 216 24.21 -5.29 -17.86
C THR A 216 23.03 -5.99 -17.18
N TRP A 217 22.39 -6.91 -17.91
CA TRP A 217 21.27 -7.67 -17.35
C TRP A 217 21.72 -8.67 -16.28
N GLN A 218 22.96 -9.16 -16.38
CA GLN A 218 23.55 -10.06 -15.39
C GLN A 218 23.74 -9.35 -14.05
N GLU A 219 24.29 -8.13 -14.06
CA GLU A 219 24.41 -7.30 -12.85
C GLU A 219 23.03 -6.98 -12.27
N ARG A 220 22.05 -6.61 -13.11
CA ARG A 220 20.66 -6.41 -12.67
C ARG A 220 20.11 -7.62 -11.94
N ALA A 221 20.24 -8.80 -12.55
CA ALA A 221 19.75 -10.05 -11.99
C ALA A 221 20.42 -10.43 -10.67
N ALA A 222 21.75 -10.24 -10.59
CA ALA A 222 22.52 -10.51 -9.38
C ALA A 222 22.10 -9.58 -8.24
N CYS A 223 22.01 -8.26 -8.49
CA CYS A 223 21.58 -7.30 -7.47
C CYS A 223 20.14 -7.56 -7.00
N LEU A 224 19.21 -7.86 -7.91
CA LEU A 224 17.84 -8.17 -7.53
C LEU A 224 17.76 -9.46 -6.70
N SER A 225 18.51 -10.50 -7.09
CA SER A 225 18.56 -11.76 -6.36
C SER A 225 19.09 -11.57 -4.93
N THR A 226 20.11 -10.74 -4.72
CA THR A 226 20.59 -10.37 -3.38
C THR A 226 19.48 -9.77 -2.51
N ALA A 227 18.65 -8.88 -3.07
CA ALA A 227 17.53 -8.29 -2.34
C ALA A 227 16.46 -9.33 -2.02
N LEU A 228 16.11 -10.19 -2.98
CA LEU A 228 15.09 -11.24 -2.82
C LEU A 228 15.51 -12.28 -1.79
N ASP A 229 16.76 -12.74 -1.84
CA ASP A 229 17.33 -13.64 -0.84
C ASP A 229 17.23 -13.01 0.56
N ALA A 230 17.71 -11.77 0.75
CA ALA A 230 17.64 -11.09 2.04
C ALA A 230 16.19 -10.94 2.57
N LEU A 231 15.22 -10.71 1.69
CA LEU A 231 13.81 -10.67 2.05
C LEU A 231 13.23 -12.05 2.40
N ALA A 232 13.63 -13.11 1.70
CA ALA A 232 13.22 -14.48 2.03
C ALA A 232 13.78 -14.93 3.39
N ASP A 233 15.04 -14.62 3.69
CA ASP A 233 15.62 -14.89 5.02
C ASP A 233 14.91 -14.07 6.12
N HIS A 234 14.63 -12.78 5.87
CA HIS A 234 13.83 -11.96 6.79
C HIS A 234 12.42 -12.54 7.00
N GLN A 235 11.75 -12.98 5.94
CA GLN A 235 10.46 -13.66 5.98
C GLN A 235 10.51 -14.92 6.86
N GLY A 236 11.52 -15.77 6.68
CA GLY A 236 11.75 -16.97 7.49
C GLY A 236 11.99 -16.66 8.98
N ARG A 237 12.78 -15.62 9.29
CA ARG A 237 13.01 -15.15 10.66
C ARG A 237 11.74 -14.67 11.37
N HIS A 238 10.74 -14.23 10.60
CA HIS A 238 9.42 -13.86 11.11
C HIS A 238 8.40 -15.00 11.13
N GLY A 239 8.83 -16.25 10.90
CA GLY A 239 7.99 -17.45 11.00
C GLY A 239 7.00 -17.62 9.85
N ILE A 240 7.23 -16.92 8.73
CA ILE A 240 6.43 -17.03 7.51
C ILE A 240 7.10 -18.09 6.62
N PRO A 241 6.35 -19.06 6.06
CA PRO A 241 6.92 -20.06 5.14
C PRO A 241 7.69 -19.40 4.00
N THR A 242 8.86 -19.94 3.67
CA THR A 242 9.76 -19.37 2.65
C THR A 242 10.61 -20.48 2.02
N SER A 243 11.44 -20.12 1.04
CA SER A 243 12.50 -20.95 0.47
C SER A 243 13.81 -20.20 0.46
N TRP A 244 14.92 -20.94 0.55
CA TRP A 244 16.27 -20.39 0.48
C TRP A 244 17.17 -21.31 -0.37
N PRO A 245 17.89 -20.77 -1.36
CA PRO A 245 17.81 -19.39 -1.84
C PRO A 245 16.42 -19.04 -2.39
N ALA A 246 16.07 -17.75 -2.42
CA ALA A 246 14.82 -17.28 -3.00
C ALA A 246 14.85 -17.42 -4.52
N CYS A 247 16.01 -17.18 -5.12
CA CYS A 247 16.23 -17.31 -6.56
C CYS A 247 17.06 -18.56 -6.89
N VAL A 248 16.60 -19.35 -7.86
CA VAL A 248 17.29 -20.56 -8.36
C VAL A 248 17.45 -20.51 -9.89
N PRO A 249 18.38 -21.28 -10.48
CA PRO A 249 18.50 -21.37 -11.93
C PRO A 249 17.22 -21.89 -12.59
N PHE A 250 16.80 -21.25 -13.68
CA PHE A 250 15.62 -21.61 -14.46
C PHE A 250 15.92 -22.79 -15.39
N HIS A 251 15.88 -23.99 -14.82
CA HIS A 251 16.22 -25.24 -15.49
C HIS A 251 17.62 -25.14 -16.16
N ASP A 252 17.73 -25.47 -17.45
CA ASP A 252 18.97 -25.46 -18.21
C ASP A 252 19.30 -24.07 -18.83
N ARG A 253 18.67 -23.00 -18.35
CA ARG A 253 18.84 -21.64 -18.90
C ARG A 253 19.75 -20.77 -18.04
N PRO A 254 20.41 -19.75 -18.61
CA PRO A 254 21.27 -18.83 -17.86
C PRO A 254 20.49 -17.79 -17.04
N TYR A 255 19.21 -18.03 -16.76
CA TYR A 255 18.33 -17.09 -16.08
C TYR A 255 17.95 -17.62 -14.70
N GLY A 256 17.77 -16.75 -13.72
CA GLY A 256 17.15 -17.09 -12.43
C GLY A 256 15.63 -16.94 -12.45
N HIS A 257 14.95 -17.65 -11.56
CA HIS A 257 13.54 -17.46 -11.22
C HIS A 257 13.34 -17.66 -9.71
N VAL A 258 12.14 -17.34 -9.20
CA VAL A 258 11.84 -17.61 -7.79
C VAL A 258 11.70 -19.12 -7.60
N ASP A 259 12.28 -19.67 -6.54
CA ASP A 259 12.18 -21.10 -6.23
C ASP A 259 10.73 -21.59 -6.28
N ASP A 260 10.49 -22.69 -7.01
CA ASP A 260 9.17 -23.24 -7.30
C ASP A 260 8.38 -23.60 -6.03
N SER A 261 9.05 -23.76 -4.89
CA SER A 261 8.40 -24.06 -3.62
C SER A 261 7.97 -22.82 -2.83
N MET A 262 8.46 -21.61 -3.15
CA MET A 262 8.16 -20.37 -2.42
C MET A 262 6.64 -20.11 -2.31
N VAL A 263 5.97 -20.03 -3.46
CA VAL A 263 4.54 -19.71 -3.54
C VAL A 263 3.67 -20.84 -3.00
N PRO A 264 3.88 -22.13 -3.39
CA PRO A 264 3.13 -23.24 -2.80
C PRO A 264 3.25 -23.33 -1.28
N ARG A 265 4.45 -23.17 -0.70
CA ARG A 265 4.63 -23.20 0.77
C ARG A 265 3.81 -22.13 1.48
N LEU A 266 3.72 -20.93 0.90
CA LEU A 266 2.90 -19.85 1.44
C LEU A 266 1.41 -20.19 1.33
N LEU A 267 0.93 -20.60 0.15
CA LEU A 267 -0.48 -20.89 -0.08
C LEU A 267 -0.97 -22.11 0.70
N ASP A 268 -0.16 -23.17 0.82
CA ASP A 268 -0.48 -24.39 1.58
C ASP A 268 -0.54 -24.15 3.10
N SER A 269 0.05 -23.05 3.57
CA SER A 269 -0.01 -22.66 4.99
C SER A 269 -1.32 -21.98 5.39
N ILE A 270 -2.15 -21.60 4.41
CA ILE A 270 -3.46 -20.97 4.59
C ILE A 270 -4.50 -22.06 4.93
N ARG A 271 -5.27 -21.84 6.00
CA ARG A 271 -6.26 -22.79 6.55
C ARG A 271 -7.69 -22.30 6.41
N ASP A 272 -7.92 -20.99 6.44
CA ASP A 272 -9.20 -20.34 6.25
C ASP A 272 -9.76 -20.67 4.85
N PRO A 273 -10.89 -21.40 4.77
CA PRO A 273 -11.49 -21.77 3.50
C PRO A 273 -11.81 -20.57 2.60
N ALA A 274 -12.22 -19.43 3.17
CA ALA A 274 -12.54 -18.24 2.39
C ALA A 274 -11.28 -17.68 1.70
N VAL A 275 -10.14 -17.67 2.40
CA VAL A 275 -8.86 -17.21 1.83
C VAL A 275 -8.31 -18.22 0.81
N ARG A 276 -8.47 -19.52 1.04
CA ARG A 276 -8.03 -20.57 0.10
C ARG A 276 -8.75 -20.53 -1.25
N THR A 277 -9.98 -20.01 -1.28
CA THR A 277 -10.74 -19.85 -2.53
C THR A 277 -10.35 -18.61 -3.35
N LEU A 278 -9.49 -17.75 -2.81
CA LEU A 278 -9.02 -16.58 -3.55
C LEU A 278 -8.10 -17.01 -4.71
N PRO A 279 -8.19 -16.37 -5.89
CA PRO A 279 -7.31 -16.69 -7.01
C PRO A 279 -5.85 -16.42 -6.67
N ALA A 280 -5.00 -17.42 -6.87
CA ALA A 280 -3.56 -17.26 -6.75
C ALA A 280 -3.05 -16.22 -7.75
N GLY A 281 -2.25 -15.26 -7.28
CA GLY A 281 -1.54 -14.27 -8.10
C GLY A 281 -2.28 -12.96 -8.36
N LEU A 282 -3.58 -12.84 -8.05
CA LEU A 282 -4.30 -11.58 -8.22
C LEU A 282 -4.10 -10.62 -7.03
N GLY A 283 -4.00 -11.13 -5.80
CA GLY A 283 -3.70 -10.33 -4.62
C GLY A 283 -4.69 -9.19 -4.32
N SER A 284 -4.20 -8.18 -3.61
CA SER A 284 -4.94 -6.95 -3.26
C SER A 284 -5.09 -6.02 -4.48
N ILE A 285 -5.97 -5.03 -4.37
CA ILE A 285 -6.23 -4.09 -5.47
C ILE A 285 -4.99 -3.30 -5.91
N GLU A 286 -4.07 -2.99 -4.97
CA GLU A 286 -2.79 -2.32 -5.29
C GLU A 286 -1.75 -3.27 -5.91
N GLN A 287 -1.95 -4.58 -5.82
CA GLN A 287 -1.18 -5.56 -6.59
C GLN A 287 -1.74 -5.76 -8.01
N ARG A 288 -3.00 -5.36 -8.27
CA ARG A 288 -3.68 -5.53 -9.58
C ARG A 288 -3.52 -4.34 -10.51
N SER A 289 -3.31 -3.14 -9.98
CA SER A 289 -3.35 -1.91 -10.76
C SER A 289 -2.59 -0.79 -10.07
N ASP A 290 -1.97 0.08 -10.86
CA ASP A 290 -1.36 1.36 -10.47
C ASP A 290 -2.23 2.58 -10.83
N ASN A 291 -3.38 2.35 -11.47
CA ASN A 291 -4.30 3.41 -11.89
C ASN A 291 -4.85 4.21 -10.69
N VAL A 292 -4.55 5.51 -10.67
CA VAL A 292 -4.91 6.42 -9.57
C VAL A 292 -6.43 6.58 -9.42
N ASP A 293 -7.18 6.67 -10.51
CA ASP A 293 -8.65 6.82 -10.49
C ASP A 293 -9.34 5.59 -9.91
N LEU A 294 -8.72 4.41 -10.07
CA LEU A 294 -9.16 3.18 -9.44
C LEU A 294 -8.78 3.16 -7.95
N LEU A 295 -7.52 3.43 -7.62
CA LEU A 295 -6.97 3.21 -6.27
C LEU A 295 -7.41 4.25 -5.22
N THR A 296 -7.81 5.45 -5.64
CA THR A 296 -8.19 6.53 -4.71
C THR A 296 -9.64 6.48 -4.25
N ARG A 297 -10.50 5.68 -4.91
CA ARG A 297 -11.94 5.63 -4.64
C ARG A 297 -12.34 4.24 -4.13
N ALA A 298 -12.88 4.17 -2.91
CA ALA A 298 -13.33 2.92 -2.31
C ALA A 298 -14.33 2.15 -3.18
N THR A 299 -15.29 2.85 -3.78
CA THR A 299 -16.29 2.23 -4.68
C THR A 299 -15.66 1.59 -5.91
N HIS A 300 -14.66 2.22 -6.52
CA HIS A 300 -13.97 1.71 -7.70
C HIS A 300 -13.13 0.47 -7.35
N ARG A 301 -12.34 0.52 -6.27
CA ARG A 301 -11.54 -0.63 -5.80
C ARG A 301 -12.40 -1.87 -5.56
N ARG A 302 -13.52 -1.70 -4.85
CA ARG A 302 -14.44 -2.79 -4.52
C ARG A 302 -15.13 -3.36 -5.76
N ALA A 303 -15.53 -2.49 -6.70
CA ALA A 303 -16.13 -2.93 -7.96
C ALA A 303 -15.16 -3.75 -8.81
N ALA A 304 -13.90 -3.31 -8.94
CA ALA A 304 -12.88 -4.00 -9.72
C ALA A 304 -12.55 -5.40 -9.17
N LEU A 305 -12.48 -5.55 -7.84
CA LEU A 305 -12.27 -6.85 -7.22
C LEU A 305 -13.43 -7.83 -7.48
N THR A 306 -14.67 -7.34 -7.47
CA THR A 306 -15.85 -8.18 -7.67
C THR A 306 -15.97 -8.66 -9.13
N GLN A 307 -15.63 -7.81 -10.10
CA GLN A 307 -15.69 -8.16 -11.52
C GLN A 307 -14.64 -9.21 -11.92
N SER A 308 -13.42 -9.07 -11.39
CA SER A 308 -12.28 -9.96 -11.69
C SER A 308 -12.50 -11.41 -11.27
N LEU A 309 -13.43 -11.70 -10.35
CA LEU A 309 -13.76 -13.06 -9.90
C LEU A 309 -14.89 -13.71 -10.71
N ARG A 310 -15.71 -12.91 -11.40
CA ARG A 310 -16.81 -13.43 -12.23
C ARG A 310 -16.32 -13.90 -13.60
N SER A 311 -15.16 -13.44 -14.04
CA SER A 311 -14.57 -13.79 -15.34
C SER A 311 -13.78 -15.10 -15.31
N THR A 312 -13.55 -15.71 -14.15
CA THR A 312 -12.85 -17.01 -14.03
C THR A 312 -13.79 -18.22 -14.17
N ASP A 313 -15.10 -17.99 -14.33
CA ASP A 313 -16.13 -19.03 -14.53
C ASP A 313 -16.53 -19.22 -16.01
N THR A 314 -15.72 -18.75 -16.97
CA THR A 314 -15.92 -18.93 -18.42
C THR A 314 -14.65 -19.39 -19.11
#